data_AF-A0A382GDX2-F1
#
_entry.id   AF-A0A382GDX2-F1
#
_cell.length_a   1.000
_cell.length_b   1.000
_cell.length_c   1.000
_cell.angle_alpha   90.00
_cell.angle_beta   90.00
_cell.angle_gamma   90.00
#
_symmetry.space_group_name_H-M   'P 1'
#
loop_
_entity.id
_entity.type
_entity.pdbx_description
1 polymer ?
#
loop_
_entity_poly.entity_id
_entity_poly.type
_entity_poly.pdbx_seq_one_letter_code
_entity_poly.pdbx_strand_id
1 'polypeptide(L)'
;MVKTMKEITYKNKKIKLPFPDADYSSEPFEMEEVKNPFSGESIAMPRFAVAVYDVTMGANHLAEAQDAKLGMGASKHWPTVRKGLDWFRQYFAKEYMVLLD
;
A
#
# COMPACT_ATOMS: atom_id res chain seq x y z
N MET A 1 15.96 0.23 18.03
CA MET A 1 14.85 1.20 18.04
C MET A 1 13.56 0.45 17.78
N VAL A 2 12.60 0.48 18.71
CA VAL A 2 11.26 -0.07 18.46
C VAL A 2 10.50 0.97 17.65
N LYS A 3 10.22 0.68 16.37
CA LYS A 3 9.41 1.57 15.53
C LYS A 3 7.96 1.45 15.97
N THR A 4 7.39 2.50 16.56
CA THR A 4 6.00 2.51 17.00
C THR A 4 5.09 2.49 15.77
N MET A 5 4.15 1.54 15.70
CA MET A 5 3.16 1.53 14.63
C MET A 5 2.20 2.71 14.80
N LYS A 6 2.00 3.47 13.72
CA LYS A 6 1.05 4.58 13.68
C LYS A 6 -0.38 4.03 13.57
N GLU A 7 -1.33 4.66 14.25
CA GLU A 7 -2.76 4.34 14.17
C GLU A 7 -3.53 5.56 13.70
N ILE A 8 -4.61 5.34 12.94
CA ILE A 8 -5.52 6.39 12.48
C ILE A 8 -6.97 5.99 12.74
N THR A 9 -7.83 6.96 13.04
CA THR A 9 -9.28 6.73 13.14
C THR A 9 -9.93 7.18 11.85
N TYR A 10 -10.53 6.25 11.12
CA TYR A 10 -11.21 6.51 9.84
C TYR A 10 -12.57 5.80 9.83
N LYS A 11 -13.64 6.52 9.46
CA LYS A 11 -15.01 5.99 9.46
C LYS A 11 -15.38 5.26 10.76
N ASN A 12 -15.06 5.87 11.91
CA ASN A 12 -15.27 5.33 13.27
C ASN A 12 -14.55 4.00 13.56
N LYS A 13 -13.55 3.62 12.75
CA LYS A 13 -12.72 2.43 12.97
C LYS A 13 -11.28 2.86 13.24
N LYS A 14 -10.64 2.20 14.20
CA LYS A 14 -9.19 2.31 14.41
C LYS A 14 -8.48 1.41 13.40
N ILE A 15 -7.60 2.00 12.61
CA ILE A 15 -6.82 1.32 11.58
C ILE A 15 -5.34 1.43 11.97
N LYS A 16 -4.66 0.28 12.06
CA LYS A 16 -3.21 0.23 12.24
C LYS A 16 -2.55 0.41 10.89
N LEU A 17 -1.64 1.37 10.77
CA LEU A 17 -0.93 1.64 9.53
C LEU A 17 0.23 0.65 9.36
N PRO A 18 0.41 0.04 8.17
CA PRO A 18 1.31 -1.09 7.99
C PRO A 18 2.78 -0.68 7.92
N PHE A 19 3.10 0.58 7.60
CA PHE A 19 4.47 1.03 7.34
C PHE A 19 4.85 2.18 8.27
N PRO A 20 5.58 1.95 9.38
CA PRO A 20 5.83 2.97 10.39
C PRO A 20 6.63 4.17 9.86
N ASP A 21 7.46 3.96 8.84
CA ASP A 21 8.33 4.98 8.24
C ASP A 21 7.70 5.68 7.03
N ALA A 22 6.48 5.32 6.62
CA ALA A 22 5.82 6.00 5.51
C ALA A 22 5.38 7.41 5.92
N ASP A 23 5.45 8.33 4.96
CA ASP A 23 4.81 9.63 5.04
C ASP A 23 3.32 9.45 4.72
N TYR A 24 2.47 9.67 5.72
CA TYR A 24 1.02 9.51 5.61
C TYR A 24 0.30 10.84 5.33
N SER A 25 1.04 11.85 4.88
CA SER A 25 0.59 13.23 4.69
C SER A 25 0.22 13.95 5.99
N SER A 26 0.33 15.29 5.98
CA SER A 26 -0.27 16.16 6.99
C SER A 26 -1.79 16.22 6.89
N GLU A 27 -2.34 15.85 5.73
CA GLU A 27 -3.77 15.86 5.41
C GLU A 27 -4.23 14.44 5.03
N PRO A 28 -4.16 13.47 5.96
CA PRO A 28 -4.29 12.05 5.66
C PRO A 28 -5.66 11.67 5.06
N PHE A 29 -6.70 12.45 5.36
CA PHE A 29 -8.08 12.16 4.96
C PHE A 29 -8.51 12.83 3.66
N GLU A 30 -7.68 13.69 3.07
CA GLU A 30 -7.97 14.22 1.74
C GLU A 30 -8.01 13.08 0.73
N MET A 31 -8.99 13.15 -0.17
CA MET A 31 -9.21 12.12 -1.18
C MET A 31 -8.36 12.43 -2.41
N GLU A 32 -7.72 11.40 -2.95
CA GLU A 32 -6.91 11.49 -4.15
C GLU A 32 -7.32 10.39 -5.12
N GLU A 33 -7.46 10.74 -6.40
CA GLU A 33 -7.79 9.80 -7.46
C GLU A 33 -6.53 9.09 -7.95
N VAL A 34 -6.51 7.78 -7.82
CA VAL A 34 -5.41 6.92 -8.27
C VAL A 34 -5.88 6.09 -9.45
N LYS A 35 -5.07 6.06 -10.52
CA LYS A 35 -5.35 5.33 -11.75
C LYS A 35 -4.50 4.06 -11.82
N ASN A 36 -5.13 2.92 -12.11
CA ASN A 36 -4.46 1.67 -12.42
C ASN A 36 -3.69 1.82 -13.75
N PRO A 37 -2.35 1.65 -13.77
CA PRO A 37 -1.56 1.83 -14.98
C PRO A 37 -1.77 0.73 -16.04
N PHE A 38 -2.36 -0.41 -15.66
CA PHE A 38 -2.59 -1.56 -16.52
C PHE A 38 -4.00 -1.59 -17.12
N SER A 39 -5.04 -1.40 -16.31
CA SER A 39 -6.44 -1.41 -16.79
C SER A 39 -6.93 -0.03 -17.23
N GLY A 40 -6.32 1.04 -16.72
CA GLY A 40 -6.76 2.42 -16.93
C GLY A 40 -7.96 2.85 -16.08
N GLU A 41 -8.53 1.96 -15.26
CA GLU A 41 -9.56 2.30 -14.27
C GLU A 41 -8.99 3.20 -13.16
N SER A 42 -9.84 3.97 -12.49
CA SER A 42 -9.44 4.83 -11.38
C SER A 42 -10.38 4.72 -10.19
N ILE A 43 -9.85 5.02 -9.01
CA ILE A 43 -10.63 5.09 -7.77
C ILE A 43 -10.03 6.13 -6.83
N ALA A 44 -10.89 6.88 -6.15
CA ALA A 44 -10.47 7.85 -5.14
C ALA A 44 -10.36 7.19 -3.75
N MET A 45 -9.26 7.43 -3.05
CA MET A 45 -9.02 6.95 -1.69
C MET A 45 -8.30 8.00 -0.84
N PRO A 46 -8.37 7.94 0.51
CA PRO A 46 -7.72 8.93 1.35
C PRO A 46 -6.19 8.85 1.21
N ARG A 47 -5.49 9.98 1.30
CA ARG A 47 -4.02 10.07 1.14
C ARG A 47 -3.22 9.11 2.02
N PHE A 48 -3.71 8.79 3.22
CA PHE A 48 -3.02 7.77 4.03
C PHE A 48 -3.04 6.37 3.40
N ALA A 49 -4.09 6.02 2.66
CA ALA A 49 -4.18 4.78 1.90
C ALA A 49 -3.35 4.84 0.62
N VAL A 50 -3.27 6.02 -0.03
CA VAL A 50 -2.35 6.26 -1.15
C VAL A 50 -0.90 5.98 -0.73
N ALA A 51 -0.48 6.47 0.43
CA ALA A 51 0.86 6.16 0.95
C ALA A 51 1.12 4.66 1.16
N VAL A 52 0.09 3.87 1.54
CA VAL A 52 0.22 2.40 1.60
C VAL A 52 0.34 1.81 0.19
N TYR A 53 -0.44 2.30 -0.77
CA TYR A 53 -0.38 1.88 -2.17
C TYR A 53 1.00 2.13 -2.77
N ASP A 54 1.55 3.33 -2.60
CA ASP A 54 2.86 3.72 -3.15
C ASP A 54 3.99 2.85 -2.62
N VAL A 55 4.00 2.59 -1.30
CA VAL A 55 4.99 1.69 -0.68
C VAL A 55 4.84 0.26 -1.22
N THR A 56 3.60 -0.20 -1.42
CA THR A 56 3.30 -1.55 -1.94
C THR A 56 3.78 -1.70 -3.38
N MET A 57 3.43 -0.75 -4.25
CA MET A 57 3.80 -0.77 -5.67
C MET A 57 5.31 -0.56 -5.86
N GLY A 58 5.91 0.37 -5.12
CA GLY A 58 7.36 0.56 -5.12
C GLY A 58 8.11 -0.71 -4.69
N ALA A 59 7.61 -1.41 -3.66
CA ALA A 59 8.17 -2.70 -3.26
C ALA A 59 7.97 -3.78 -4.33
N ASN A 60 6.83 -3.80 -5.03
CA ASN A 60 6.56 -4.76 -6.11
C ASN A 60 7.57 -4.59 -7.27
N HIS A 61 7.76 -3.35 -7.74
CA HIS A 61 8.73 -3.05 -8.79
C HIS A 61 10.16 -3.45 -8.40
N LEU A 62 10.56 -3.19 -7.16
CA LEU A 62 11.87 -3.62 -6.64
C LEU A 62 11.98 -5.15 -6.53
N ALA A 63 10.88 -5.82 -6.18
CA ALA A 63 10.85 -7.27 -6.05
C ALA A 63 11.03 -7.95 -7.41
N GLU A 64 10.24 -7.56 -8.41
CA GLU A 64 10.33 -8.07 -9.78
C GLU A 64 11.73 -7.84 -10.38
N ALA A 65 12.31 -6.65 -10.19
CA ALA A 65 13.64 -6.33 -10.69
C ALA A 65 14.75 -7.18 -10.04
N GLN A 66 14.57 -7.61 -8.79
CA GLN A 66 15.50 -8.51 -8.09
C GLN A 66 15.27 -9.97 -8.48
N ASP A 67 14.02 -10.41 -8.60
CA ASP A 67 13.67 -11.77 -9.01
C ASP A 67 14.20 -12.09 -10.41
N ALA A 68 14.24 -11.11 -11.32
CA ALA A 68 14.88 -11.24 -12.63
C ALA A 68 16.37 -11.65 -12.55
N LYS A 69 17.03 -11.44 -11.41
CA LYS A 69 18.44 -11.78 -11.17
C LYS A 69 18.61 -12.97 -10.22
N LEU A 70 17.72 -13.13 -9.26
CA LEU A 70 17.85 -14.07 -8.14
C LEU A 70 16.94 -15.30 -8.25
N GLY A 71 15.97 -15.29 -9.17
CA GLY A 71 14.91 -16.29 -9.28
C GLY A 71 13.59 -15.78 -8.69
N MET A 72 12.48 -16.33 -9.18
CA MET A 72 11.12 -15.95 -8.76
C MET A 72 10.91 -16.16 -7.26
N GLY A 73 10.36 -15.15 -6.58
CA GLY A 73 10.06 -15.15 -5.15
C GLY A 73 11.25 -14.90 -4.23
N ALA A 74 12.46 -14.72 -4.77
CA ALA A 74 13.68 -14.58 -3.97
C ALA A 74 13.89 -13.19 -3.37
N SER A 75 13.20 -12.16 -3.89
CA SER A 75 13.38 -10.80 -3.42
C SER A 75 12.98 -10.62 -1.96
N LYS A 76 13.83 -9.88 -1.23
CA LYS A 76 13.55 -9.40 0.14
C LYS A 76 12.41 -8.39 0.22
N HIS A 77 11.89 -7.89 -0.89
CA HIS A 77 10.79 -6.91 -0.92
C HIS A 77 9.40 -7.54 -0.91
N TRP A 78 9.28 -8.83 -1.25
CA TRP A 78 8.00 -9.56 -1.23
C TRP A 78 7.25 -9.51 0.11
N PRO A 79 7.90 -9.56 1.29
CA PRO A 79 7.22 -9.33 2.56
C PRO A 79 6.51 -7.98 2.66
N THR A 80 7.10 -6.91 2.12
CA THR A 80 6.48 -5.57 2.10
C THR A 80 5.27 -5.54 1.17
N VAL A 81 5.38 -6.14 -0.01
CA VAL A 81 4.25 -6.26 -0.97
C VAL A 81 3.08 -6.97 -0.29
N ARG A 82 3.31 -8.18 0.24
CA ARG A 82 2.26 -8.97 0.93
C ARG A 82 1.61 -8.20 2.07
N LYS A 83 2.41 -7.52 2.90
CA LYS A 83 1.91 -6.70 4.01
C LYS A 83 0.97 -5.58 3.52
N GLY A 84 1.30 -4.93 2.42
CA GLY A 84 0.46 -3.91 1.80
C GLY A 84 -0.84 -4.48 1.25
N LEU A 85 -0.75 -5.57 0.46
CA LEU A 85 -1.93 -6.25 -0.11
C LEU A 85 -2.89 -6.75 0.98
N ASP A 86 -2.38 -7.38 2.04
CA ASP A 86 -3.20 -7.87 3.15
C ASP A 86 -3.91 -6.72 3.88
N TRP A 87 -3.23 -5.59 4.05
CA TRP A 87 -3.82 -4.39 4.65
C TRP A 87 -4.95 -3.81 3.76
N PHE A 88 -4.73 -3.76 2.45
CA PHE A 88 -5.75 -3.31 1.50
C PHE A 88 -6.97 -4.24 1.48
N ARG A 89 -6.77 -5.56 1.44
CA ARG A 89 -7.87 -6.55 1.53
C ARG A 89 -8.70 -6.38 2.81
N GLN A 90 -8.06 -6.02 3.92
CA GLN A 90 -8.73 -5.84 5.20
C GLN A 90 -9.53 -4.52 5.30
N TYR A 91 -8.98 -3.42 4.79
CA TYR A 91 -9.51 -2.07 5.08
C TYR A 91 -10.06 -1.32 3.86
N PHE A 92 -9.62 -1.68 2.66
CA PHE A 92 -9.86 -0.98 1.38
C PHE A 92 -10.09 -2.00 0.25
N ALA A 93 -11.01 -2.94 0.47
CA ALA A 93 -11.23 -4.06 -0.43
C ALA A 93 -11.66 -3.63 -1.85
N LYS A 94 -12.38 -2.51 -1.99
CA LYS A 94 -12.79 -2.01 -3.32
C LYS A 94 -11.58 -1.46 -4.09
N GLU A 95 -10.77 -0.66 -3.41
CA GLU A 95 -9.54 -0.08 -3.96
C GLU A 95 -8.53 -1.18 -4.31
N TYR A 96 -8.45 -2.24 -3.49
CA TYR A 96 -7.69 -3.45 -3.80
C TYR A 96 -8.09 -4.02 -5.17
N MET A 97 -9.39 -4.28 -5.39
CA MET A 97 -9.86 -4.88 -6.65
C MET A 97 -9.60 -4.00 -7.88
N VAL A 98 -9.58 -2.67 -7.72
CA VAL A 98 -9.35 -1.75 -8.84
C VAL A 98 -7.86 -1.55 -9.13
N LEU A 99 -7.01 -1.53 -8.10
CA LEU A 99 -5.62 -1.09 -8.22
C LEU A 99 -4.58 -2.20 -8.09
N LEU A 100 -4.87 -3.30 -7.39
CA LEU A 100 -3.87 -4.23 -6.86
C LEU A 100 -4.17 -5.72 -7.12
N ASP A 101 -5.31 -6.04 -7.72
CA ASP A 101 -5.67 -7.38 -8.17
C ASP A 101 -5.23 -7.62 -9.61
#